data_AF-A0A176F960-F1
#
_entry.id   AF-A0A176F960-F1
#
_cell.length_a   1.000
_cell.length_b   1.000
_cell.length_c   1.000
_cell.angle_alpha   90.00
_cell.angle_beta   90.00
_cell.angle_gamma   90.00
#
_symmetry.space_group_name_H-M   'P 1'
#
loop_
_entity.id
_entity.type
_entity.pdbx_description
1 polymer ?
#
loop_
_entity_poly.entity_id
_entity_poly.type
_entity_poly.pdbx_seq_one_letter_code
_entity_poly.pdbx_strand_id
1 'polypeptide(L)' 'MRSMPINDFFAKDGYIREDGRMMHDMYLWQVKTPDEAEGEWDYLKPVSTIPAEDAFRPLDQSTCYLVTGDNS' A
#
# COMPACT_ATOMS: atom_id res chain seq x y z
N MET A 1 -11.51 -2.32 -14.74
CA MET A 1 -10.78 -1.59 -13.68
C MET A 1 -9.37 -2.12 -13.45
N ARG A 2 -9.08 -3.44 -13.58
CA ARG A 2 -7.71 -3.96 -13.37
C ARG A 2 -6.62 -3.40 -14.29
N SER A 3 -6.98 -3.05 -15.53
CA SER A 3 -6.00 -2.66 -16.56
C SER A 3 -5.56 -1.19 -16.50
N MET A 4 -6.22 -0.35 -15.70
CA MET A 4 -5.88 1.07 -15.63
C MET A 4 -5.01 1.34 -14.41
N PRO A 5 -3.90 2.07 -14.55
CA PRO A 5 -3.14 2.54 -13.40
C PRO A 5 -4.00 3.49 -12.55
N ILE A 6 -3.84 3.39 -11.24
CA ILE A 6 -4.49 4.21 -10.22
C ILE A 6 -3.51 5.32 -9.88
N ASN A 7 -3.86 6.55 -10.26
CA ASN A 7 -3.08 7.74 -9.95
C ASN A 7 -4.01 8.82 -9.43
N ASP A 8 -4.15 8.88 -8.11
CA ASP A 8 -5.04 9.79 -7.40
C ASP A 8 -4.34 10.43 -6.18
N PHE A 9 -5.11 11.11 -5.34
CA PHE A 9 -4.59 11.78 -4.14
C PHE A 9 -3.93 10.82 -3.14
N PHE A 10 -4.40 9.57 -3.07
CA PHE A 10 -3.94 8.58 -2.10
C PHE A 10 -2.82 7.71 -2.66
N ALA A 11 -2.95 7.24 -3.89
CA ALA A 11 -2.00 6.33 -4.51
C ALA A 11 -1.49 6.87 -5.85
N LYS A 12 -0.17 6.92 -5.97
CA LYS A 12 0.53 7.21 -7.22
C LYS A 12 0.96 5.90 -7.85
N ASP A 13 0.77 5.79 -9.17
CA ASP A 13 1.20 4.66 -9.99
C ASP A 13 0.77 3.28 -9.44
N GLY A 14 -0.36 3.23 -8.74
CA GLY A 14 -0.92 2.00 -8.22
C GLY A 14 -1.52 1.13 -9.34
N TYR A 15 -1.64 -0.17 -9.11
CA TYR A 15 -2.26 -1.10 -10.07
C TYR A 15 -2.90 -2.28 -9.34
N ILE A 16 -3.83 -2.96 -9.98
CA ILE A 16 -4.48 -4.15 -9.41
C ILE A 16 -3.80 -5.40 -9.97
N ARG A 17 -3.16 -6.17 -9.10
CA ARG A 17 -2.48 -7.43 -9.42
C ARG A 17 -3.49 -8.57 -9.64
N GLU A 18 -3.02 -9.70 -10.17
CA GLU A 18 -3.82 -10.87 -10.56
C GLU A 18 -4.69 -11.44 -9.41
N ASP A 19 -4.17 -11.40 -8.18
CA ASP A 19 -4.87 -11.75 -6.94
C ASP A 19 -5.93 -10.72 -6.50
N GLY A 20 -6.12 -9.65 -7.28
CA GLY A 20 -7.01 -8.54 -6.95
C GLY A 20 -6.44 -7.55 -5.93
N ARG A 21 -5.18 -7.70 -5.50
CA ARG A 21 -4.54 -6.76 -4.58
C ARG A 21 -4.23 -5.45 -5.31
N MET A 22 -4.61 -4.33 -4.71
CA MET A 22 -4.10 -3.02 -5.13
C MET A 22 -2.67 -2.86 -4.63
N MET A 23 -1.72 -2.80 -5.55
CA MET A 23 -0.31 -2.57 -5.29
C MET A 23 -0.07 -1.05 -5.34
N HIS A 24 0.54 -0.51 -4.29
CA HIS A 24 0.98 0.88 -4.18
C HIS A 24 2.03 1.02 -3.07
N ASP A 25 2.79 2.09 -3.06
CA ASP A 25 3.76 2.30 -1.99
C ASP A 25 3.06 2.53 -0.64
N MET A 26 3.67 2.00 0.41
CA MET A 26 3.22 2.17 1.79
C MET A 26 4.14 3.16 2.51
N TYR A 27 3.62 3.85 3.51
CA TYR A 27 4.38 4.86 4.26
C TYR A 27 4.48 4.46 5.73
N LEU A 28 5.70 4.45 6.26
CA LEU A 28 5.94 4.32 7.68
C LEU A 28 5.93 5.71 8.31
N TRP A 29 5.07 5.89 9.30
CA TRP A 29 4.91 7.12 10.05
C TRP A 29 5.24 6.91 11.52
N GLN A 30 5.79 7.94 12.14
CA GLN A 30 6.01 8.00 13.58
C GLN A 30 5.11 9.08 14.18
N VAL A 31 4.48 8.76 15.31
CA VAL A 31 3.70 9.74 16.08
C VAL A 31 4.66 10.80 16.65
N LYS A 32 4.35 12.07 16.40
CA LYS A 32 5.05 13.23 16.94
C LYS A 32 4.91 13.31 18.45
N THR A 33 5.91 13.86 19.14
CA THR A 33 5.75 14.24 20.55
C THR A 33 4.82 15.46 20.69
N PRO A 34 4.24 15.73 21.87
CA PRO A 34 3.39 16.90 22.06
C PRO A 34 4.06 18.23 21.66
N ASP A 35 5.38 18.37 21.89
CA ASP A 35 6.14 19.58 21.54
C ASP A 35 6.46 19.70 20.03
N GLU A 36 6.29 18.62 19.24
CA GLU A 36 6.52 18.59 17.79
C GLU A 36 5.25 18.86 16.98
N ALA A 37 4.07 18.84 17.61
CA ALA A 37 2.78 19.02 16.95
C ALA A 37 2.43 20.52 16.91
N GLU A 38 2.30 21.08 15.70
CA GLU A 38 2.10 22.52 15.50
C GLU A 38 0.62 22.94 15.47
N GLY A 39 -0.30 21.98 15.47
CA GLY A 39 -1.73 22.25 15.43
C GLY A 39 -2.59 21.00 15.29
N GLU A 40 -3.89 21.23 15.10
CA GLU A 40 -4.85 20.17 14.86
C GLU A 40 -4.45 19.36 13.62
N TRP A 41 -4.53 18.03 13.69
CA TRP A 41 -4.19 17.07 12.63
C TRP A 41 -2.69 16.88 12.32
N ASP A 42 -1.79 17.62 12.99
CA ASP A 42 -0.34 17.47 12.82
C ASP A 42 0.26 16.41 13.76
N TYR A 43 -0.04 15.14 13.49
CA TYR A 43 0.30 14.04 14.41
C TYR A 43 1.47 13.17 13.98
N LEU A 44 1.84 13.19 12.71
CA LEU A 44 2.72 12.19 12.12
C LEU A 44 3.93 12.82 11.45
N LYS A 45 5.11 12.21 11.61
CA LYS A 45 6.30 12.51 10.82
C LYS A 45 6.71 11.32 9.96
N PRO A 46 7.15 11.55 8.70
CA PRO A 46 7.50 10.48 7.78
C PRO A 46 8.79 9.80 8.24
N VAL A 47 8.82 8.47 8.25
CA VAL A 47 10.01 7.68 8.55
C VAL A 47 10.60 7.10 7.28
N SER A 48 9.76 6.47 6.45
CA SER A 48 10.20 5.90 5.16
C SER A 48 9.01 5.64 4.24
N THR A 49 9.31 5.54 2.96
CA THR A 49 8.41 4.99 1.94
C THR A 49 8.87 3.57 1.63
N ILE A 50 7.94 2.63 1.65
CA ILE A 50 8.16 1.21 1.39
C ILE A 50 7.58 0.92 0.00
N PRO A 51 8.41 0.48 -0.97
CA PRO A 51 7.94 0.12 -2.31
C PRO A 51 6.84 -0.94 -2.25
N ALA A 52 5.86 -0.87 -3.16
CA ALA A 52 4.75 -1.82 -3.22
C ALA A 52 5.20 -3.30 -3.23
N GLU A 53 6.25 -3.62 -3.97
CA GLU A 53 6.78 -4.99 -4.09
C GLU A 53 7.37 -5.53 -2.78
N ASP A 54 7.85 -4.65 -1.89
CA ASP A 54 8.37 -5.01 -0.58
C ASP A 54 7.26 -4.99 0.50
N ALA A 55 6.25 -4.14 0.32
CA ALA A 55 5.17 -3.95 1.28
C ALA A 55 4.11 -5.07 1.24
N PHE A 56 3.87 -5.65 0.06
CA PHE A 56 2.88 -6.70 -0.12
C PHE A 56 3.53 -8.07 -0.28
N ARG A 57 2.78 -9.12 0.08
CA ARG A 57 3.26 -10.48 -0.11
C ARG A 57 3.53 -10.74 -1.61
N PRO A 58 4.66 -11.39 -1.95
CA PRO A 58 4.93 -11.87 -3.30
C PRO A 58 3.77 -12.69 -3.89
N LEU A 59 3.55 -12.58 -5.19
CA LEU A 59 2.42 -13.21 -5.88
C LEU A 59 2.48 -14.75 -5.82
N ASP A 60 3.69 -15.32 -5.86
CA ASP A 60 3.95 -16.75 -5.76
C ASP A 60 3.56 -17.35 -4.39
N GLN A 61 3.45 -16.51 -3.37
CA GLN A 61 2.97 -16.87 -2.03
C GLN A 61 1.49 -16.47 -1.80
N SER A 62 0.78 -16.11 -2.88
CA SER A 62 -0.64 -15.82 -2.82
C SER A 62 -1.45 -17.08 -2.52
N THR A 63 -2.44 -16.96 -1.65
CA THR A 63 -3.42 -18.02 -1.36
C THR A 63 -4.73 -17.78 -2.12
N CYS A 64 -4.74 -16.90 -3.11
CA CYS A 64 -5.92 -16.56 -3.89
C CYS A 64 -6.19 -17.64 -4.95
N TYR A 65 -7.40 -18.21 -4.97
CA TYR A 65 -7.80 -19.22 -5.95
C TYR A 65 -7.66 -18.76 -7.41
N LEU A 66 -7.80 -17.45 -7.66
CA LEU A 66 -7.62 -16.86 -8.99
C LEU A 66 -6.17 -16.93 -9.49
N VAL A 67 -5.21 -17.20 -8.60
CA VAL A 67 -3.78 -17.35 -8.90
C VAL A 67 -3.35 -18.81 -8.73
N THR A 68 -3.81 -19.50 -7.68
CA THR A 68 -3.41 -20.90 -7.41
C THR A 68 -4.18 -21.92 -8.27
N GLY A 69 -5.34 -21.55 -8.82
CA GLY A 69 -6.19 -22.46 -9.60
C GLY A 69 -7.10 -23.37 -8.76
N ASP A 70 -7.05 -23.26 -7.43
CA ASP A 70 -7.84 -24.08 -6.52
C ASP A 70 -9.24 -23.49 -6.28
N ASN A 71 -10.23 -23.90 -7.09
CA ASN A 71 -11.65 -23.54 -6.92
C ASN A 71 -12.32 -24.29 -5.75
N SER A 72 -11.82 -24.14 -4.51
CA SER A 72 -12.54 -24.61 -3.31
C SER A 72 -13.54 -23.58 -2.78
#